data_AF-A0A2K0SY03-F1
#
_entry.id   AF-A0A2K0SY03-F1
#
_cell.length_a   1.000
_cell.length_b   1.000
_cell.length_c   1.000
_cell.angle_alpha   90.00
_cell.angle_beta   90.00
_cell.angle_gamma   90.00
#
_symmetry.space_group_name_H-M   'P 1'
#
loop_
_entity.id
_entity.type
_entity.pdbx_description
1 polymer ?
#
loop_
_entity_poly.entity_id
_entity_poly.type
_entity_poly.pdbx_seq_one_letter_code
_entity_poly.pdbx_strand_id
1 'polypeptide(L)' 'MRYKSFAKDLKGGVKEILGTAYSVGCQVDGKPPQSVIEAIDNGEIEIPEE' A
#
# COMPACT_ATOMS: atom_id res chain seq x y z
N MET A 1 1.38 1.30 -12.68
CA MET A 1 2.42 0.55 -11.94
C MET A 1 2.36 -0.97 -12.16
N ARG A 2 1.21 -1.52 -12.59
CA ARG A 2 0.98 -2.96 -12.89
C ARG A 2 2.03 -3.67 -13.79
N TYR A 3 2.71 -2.96 -14.69
CA TYR A 3 3.75 -3.53 -15.57
C TYR A 3 5.17 -3.63 -14.94
N LYS A 4 5.44 -2.88 -13.86
CA LYS A 4 6.77 -2.86 -13.18
C LYS A 4 6.76 -3.43 -11.76
N SER A 5 5.58 -3.74 -11.22
CA SER A 5 5.45 -4.36 -9.90
C SER A 5 5.71 -5.86 -10.01
N PHE A 6 6.55 -6.39 -9.12
CA PHE A 6 6.76 -7.84 -8.95
C PHE A 6 5.73 -8.48 -8.00
N ALA A 7 4.76 -7.70 -7.52
CA ALA A 7 3.69 -8.18 -6.66
C ALA A 7 2.78 -9.16 -7.40
N LYS A 8 2.51 -10.31 -6.77
CA LYS A 8 1.54 -11.32 -7.25
C LYS A 8 0.10 -10.82 -7.22
N ASP A 9 -0.19 -9.95 -6.25
CA ASP A 9 -1.54 -9.46 -5.95
C ASP A 9 -1.55 -7.93 -5.91
N LEU A 10 -2.69 -7.32 -6.22
CA LEU A 10 -2.84 -5.86 -6.18
C LEU A 10 -2.52 -5.29 -4.78
N LYS A 11 -2.82 -6.05 -3.72
CA LYS A 11 -2.43 -5.76 -2.34
C LYS A 11 -0.91 -5.55 -2.20
N GLY A 12 -0.11 -6.38 -2.85
CA GLY A 12 1.35 -6.25 -2.84
C GLY A 12 1.81 -4.98 -3.56
N GLY A 13 1.21 -4.66 -4.72
CA GLY A 13 1.54 -3.44 -5.46
C GLY A 13 1.17 -2.17 -4.70
N VAL A 14 0.05 -2.17 -3.98
CA VAL A 14 -0.35 -1.05 -3.11
C VAL A 14 0.64 -0.89 -1.94
N LYS A 15 1.09 -2.00 -1.33
CA LYS A 15 2.13 -1.96 -0.30
C LYS A 15 3.47 -1.41 -0.82
N GLU A 16 3.86 -1.70 -2.07
CA GLU A 16 5.06 -1.11 -2.69
C GLU A 16 4.96 0.42 -2.81
N ILE A 17 3.80 0.94 -3.20
CA ILE A 17 3.54 2.39 -3.27
C ILE A 17 3.59 3.01 -1.89
N LEU A 18 2.95 2.39 -0.89
CA LEU A 18 2.94 2.88 0.48
C LEU A 18 4.35 2.87 1.12
N GLY A 19 5.16 1.87 0.81
CA GLY A 19 6.58 1.84 1.21
C GLY A 19 7.38 3.00 0.63
N THR A 20 7.11 3.37 -0.63
CA THR A 20 7.72 4.55 -1.25
C THR A 20 7.25 5.84 -0.58
N ALA A 21 5.95 5.97 -0.29
CA ALA A 21 5.39 7.12 0.43
C ALA A 21 6.02 7.30 1.83
N TYR A 22 6.33 6.19 2.51
CA TYR A 22 7.06 6.20 3.77
C TYR A 22 8.49 6.74 3.60
N SER A 23 9.26 6.25 2.62
CA SER A 23 10.62 6.76 2.36
C SER A 23 10.66 8.23 1.94
N VAL A 24 9.62 8.72 1.26
CA VAL A 24 9.50 10.13 0.87
C VAL A 24 9.04 11.01 2.05
N GLY A 25 8.47 10.42 3.12
CA GLY A 25 7.94 11.15 4.26
C GLY A 25 6.56 11.76 4.00
N CYS A 26 5.80 11.20 3.06
CA CYS A 26 4.44 11.65 2.75
C CYS A 26 3.42 10.99 3.68
N GLN A 27 2.35 11.71 4.00
CA GLN A 27 1.17 11.15 4.65
C GLN A 27 0.16 10.71 3.59
N VAL A 28 -0.52 9.60 3.85
CA VAL A 28 -1.59 9.06 3.00
C VAL A 28 -2.88 9.16 3.79
N ASP A 29 -3.87 9.91 3.28
CA ASP A 29 -5.13 10.19 4.00
C ASP A 29 -4.92 10.81 5.40
N GLY A 30 -3.89 11.64 5.56
CA GLY A 30 -3.53 12.26 6.84
C GLY A 30 -2.98 11.27 7.88
N LYS A 31 -2.77 10.01 7.51
CA LYS A 31 -2.18 8.96 8.35
C LYS A 31 -0.75 8.65 7.88
N PRO A 32 0.12 8.18 8.78
CA PRO A 32 1.41 7.65 8.37
C PRO A 32 1.19 6.41 7.48
N PRO A 33 1.95 6.26 6.39
CA PRO A 33 1.79 5.13 5.46
C PRO A 33 1.94 3.78 6.14
N GLN A 34 2.67 3.69 7.26
CA GLN A 34 2.77 2.47 8.07
C GLN A 34 1.40 2.03 8.64
N SER A 35 0.61 2.96 9.19
CA SER A 35 -0.73 2.62 9.72
C SER A 35 -1.71 2.22 8.61
N VAL A 36 -1.52 2.75 7.40
CA VAL A 36 -2.33 2.33 6.23
C VAL A 36 -1.96 0.91 5.81
N ILE A 37 -0.67 0.55 5.84
CA ILE A 37 -0.21 -0.83 5.58
C ILE A 37 -0.80 -1.79 6.62
N GLU A 38 -0.82 -1.41 7.90
CA GLU A 38 -1.42 -2.22 8.97
C GLU A 38 -2.94 -2.37 8.79
N ALA A 39 -3.66 -1.32 8.41
CA ALA A 39 -5.09 -1.40 8.11
C ALA A 39 -5.38 -2.32 6.90
N ILE A 40 -4.49 -2.34 5.90
CA ILE A 40 -4.54 -3.26 4.76
C ILE A 40 -4.24 -4.71 5.20
N ASP A 41 -3.33 -4.94 6.15
CA ASP A 41 -3.07 -6.27 6.70
C ASP A 41 -4.19 -6.78 7.61
N ASN A 42 -4.79 -5.90 8.41
CA ASN A 42 -5.96 -6.21 9.25
C ASN A 42 -7.25 -6.41 8.42
N GLY A 43 -7.25 -6.09 7.13
CA GLY A 43 -8.44 -6.19 6.28
C GLY A 43 -9.45 -5.07 6.52
N GLU A 44 -9.07 -3.99 7.22
CA GLU A 44 -9.87 -2.76 7.34
C GLU A 44 -9.99 -2.03 5.99
N ILE A 45 -8.97 -2.17 5.13
CA ILE A 45 -8.95 -1.65 3.78
C ILE A 45 -9.03 -2.83 2.81
N GLU A 46 -10.23 -3.07 2.27
CA GLU A 46 -10.47 -4.07 1.24
C GLU A 46 -9.83 -3.60 -0.07
N ILE A 47 -8.83 -4.36 -0.54
CA ILE A 47 -8.19 -4.13 -1.84
C ILE A 47 -8.71 -5.21 -2.79
N PRO A 48 -9.38 -4.83 -3.91
CA PRO A 48 -9.87 -5.79 -4.88
C PRO A 48 -8.71 -6.57 -5.52
N GLU A 49 -8.88 -7.88 -5.64
CA GLU A 49 -7.99 -8.77 -6.38
C GLU A 49 -8.24 -8.63 -7.88
N GLU A 50 -7.73 -7.57 -8.51
CA GLU A 50 -7.58 -7.54 -9.98
C GLU A 50 -6.26 -6.95 -10.43
#